data_AF-A0AAV0QAT5-F1
#
_entry.id   AF-A0AAV0QAT5-F1
#
_cell.length_a   1.000
_cell.length_b   1.000
_cell.length_c   1.000
_cell.angle_alpha   90.00
_cell.angle_beta   90.00
_cell.angle_gamma   90.00
#
_symmetry.space_group_name_H-M   'P 1'
#
loop_
_entity.id
_entity.type
_entity.pdbx_description
1 polymer ?
#
loop_
_entity_poly.entity_id
_entity_poly.type
_entity_poly.pdbx_seq_one_letter_code
_entity_poly.pdbx_strand_id
1 'polypeptide(L)'
;MFLYGGTNYRRMVEPLDIAEFYRDGKNRDYKKQGRSPHYILLEKWQKEDAAGKGKMKKKEKKTVDMMTEDSCFWADVEEALCAVRLLKQKGSGGGGEFSEAKNRLVVFQRYVMEHIENFAVDSEIFLGESSFMVWWKEFQEVAGIVGSGSSSLELAETIASWPRWRRWRR
;
A
#
# COMPACT_ATOMS: atom_id res chain seq x y z
N MET A 1 0.76 -25.18 -13.65
CA MET A 1 2.12 -24.76 -13.24
C MET A 1 2.48 -23.33 -13.67
N PHE A 2 1.85 -22.75 -14.70
CA PHE A 2 2.13 -21.38 -15.19
C PHE A 2 1.64 -20.24 -14.26
N LEU A 3 0.48 -20.41 -13.60
CA LEU A 3 -0.11 -19.37 -12.74
C LEU A 3 0.73 -19.02 -11.51
N TYR A 4 1.42 -20.01 -10.91
CA TYR A 4 2.28 -19.78 -9.75
C TYR A 4 3.51 -18.92 -10.12
N GLY A 5 4.19 -19.28 -11.23
CA GLY A 5 5.32 -18.50 -11.74
C GLY A 5 4.92 -17.09 -12.18
N GLY A 6 3.79 -16.94 -12.88
CA GLY A 6 3.27 -15.64 -13.29
C GLY A 6 2.87 -14.74 -12.12
N THR A 7 2.32 -15.32 -11.05
CA THR A 7 1.98 -14.58 -9.82
C THR A 7 3.24 -14.08 -9.11
N ASN A 8 4.26 -14.93 -8.99
CA ASN A 8 5.53 -14.55 -8.36
C ASN A 8 6.25 -13.46 -9.18
N TYR A 9 6.27 -13.59 -10.51
CA TYR A 9 6.78 -12.55 -11.40
C TYR A 9 6.09 -11.21 -11.14
N ARG A 10 4.75 -11.19 -11.12
CA ARG A 10 3.97 -9.98 -10.84
C ARG A 10 4.33 -9.37 -9.48
N ARG A 11 4.42 -10.17 -8.42
CA ARG A 11 4.72 -9.67 -7.06
C ARG A 11 6.15 -9.14 -6.89
N MET A 12 7.11 -9.63 -7.69
CA MET A 12 8.50 -9.17 -7.61
C MET A 12 8.82 -8.00 -8.56
N VAL A 13 8.28 -8.03 -9.78
CA VAL A 13 8.69 -7.10 -10.85
C VAL A 13 7.78 -5.88 -10.92
N GLU A 14 6.48 -6.02 -10.70
CA GLU A 14 5.56 -4.89 -10.76
C GLU A 14 5.90 -3.77 -9.75
N PRO A 15 6.34 -4.06 -8.51
CA PRO A 15 6.86 -3.02 -7.61
C PRO A 15 8.04 -2.21 -8.17
N LEU A 16 8.93 -2.84 -8.95
CA LEU A 16 10.08 -2.18 -9.56
C LEU A 16 9.65 -1.25 -10.69
N ASP A 17 8.69 -1.69 -11.52
CA ASP A 17 8.10 -0.86 -12.57
C ASP A 17 7.32 0.33 -11.99
N ILE A 18 6.64 0.15 -10.86
CA ILE A 18 6.00 1.23 -10.10
C ILE A 18 7.05 2.25 -9.64
N ALA A 19 8.15 1.77 -9.03
CA ALA A 19 9.22 2.65 -8.57
C ALA A 19 9.83 3.45 -9.72
N GLU A 20 10.03 2.84 -10.89
CA GLU A 20 10.48 3.55 -12.08
C GLU A 20 9.45 4.58 -12.57
N PHE A 21 8.16 4.23 -12.57
CA PHE A 21 7.10 5.13 -13.00
C PHE A 21 6.99 6.40 -12.14
N TYR A 22 7.21 6.28 -10.83
CA TYR A 22 7.20 7.41 -9.89
C TYR A 22 8.56 8.08 -9.70
N ARG A 23 9.65 7.56 -10.29
CA ARG A 23 11.01 8.14 -10.20
C ARG A 23 11.07 9.61 -10.61
N ASP A 24 10.29 9.99 -11.62
CA ASP A 24 10.23 11.35 -12.15
C ASP A 24 9.42 12.33 -11.27
N GLY A 25 8.78 11.85 -10.19
CA GLY A 25 7.99 12.67 -9.26
C GLY A 25 6.74 13.32 -9.88
N LYS A 26 6.30 12.86 -11.06
CA LYS A 26 5.11 13.38 -11.72
C LYS A 26 3.86 12.77 -11.07
N ASN A 27 2.86 13.61 -10.77
CA ASN A 27 1.56 13.19 -10.24
C ASN A 27 0.79 12.38 -11.30
N ARG A 28 1.13 11.09 -11.40
CA ARG A 28 0.60 10.16 -12.38
C ARG A 28 -0.07 9.03 -11.63
N ASP A 29 -1.21 8.58 -12.15
CA ASP A 29 -1.95 7.44 -11.61
C ASP A 29 -1.45 6.17 -12.30
N TYR A 30 -0.57 5.41 -11.63
CA TYR A 30 0.01 4.19 -12.19
C TYR A 30 -1.07 3.17 -12.54
N LYS A 31 -2.09 3.00 -11.69
CA LYS A 31 -3.16 2.03 -11.91
C LYS A 31 -3.98 2.34 -13.16
N LYS A 32 -4.18 3.61 -13.50
CA LYS A 32 -4.92 4.02 -14.70
C LYS A 32 -4.07 4.18 -15.96
N GLN A 33 -2.83 4.65 -15.83
CA GLN A 33 -2.03 5.10 -16.98
C GLN A 33 -0.71 4.34 -17.16
N GLY A 34 -0.15 3.79 -16.09
CA GLY A 34 1.19 3.18 -16.09
C GLY A 34 1.18 1.66 -16.13
N ARG A 35 0.07 1.02 -15.74
CA ARG A 35 0.02 -0.42 -15.57
C ARG A 35 0.02 -1.16 -16.90
N SER A 36 1.06 -1.98 -17.10
CA SER A 36 1.19 -2.74 -18.34
C SER A 36 0.10 -3.83 -18.47
N PRO A 37 -0.43 -4.10 -19.69
CA PRO A 37 -1.52 -5.06 -19.89
C PRO A 37 -1.21 -6.47 -19.39
N HIS A 38 0.06 -6.88 -19.38
CA HIS A 38 0.46 -8.22 -18.96
C HIS A 38 0.25 -8.45 -17.45
N TYR A 39 0.45 -7.43 -16.60
CA TYR A 39 0.15 -7.53 -15.17
C TYR A 39 -1.35 -7.67 -14.90
N ILE A 40 -2.17 -6.93 -15.64
CA ILE A 40 -3.63 -6.98 -15.55
C ILE A 40 -4.13 -8.38 -15.94
N LEU A 41 -3.57 -8.95 -17.02
CA LEU A 41 -3.95 -10.28 -17.49
C LEU A 41 -3.55 -11.38 -16.49
N LEU A 42 -2.34 -11.29 -15.93
CA LEU A 42 -1.87 -12.22 -14.90
C LEU A 42 -2.74 -12.18 -13.63
N GLU A 43 -3.11 -10.98 -13.18
CA GLU A 43 -4.00 -10.82 -12.01
C GLU A 43 -5.40 -11.36 -12.30
N LYS A 44 -5.94 -11.12 -13.50
CA LYS A 44 -7.24 -11.64 -13.93
C LYS A 44 -7.25 -13.16 -13.91
N TRP A 45 -6.25 -13.82 -14.50
CA TRP A 45 -6.16 -15.28 -14.49
C TRP A 45 -5.99 -15.86 -13.09
N GLN A 46 -5.26 -15.17 -12.21
CA GLN A 46 -5.15 -15.59 -10.81
C GLN A 46 -6.50 -15.53 -10.08
N LYS A 47 -7.28 -14.46 -10.31
CA LYS A 47 -8.63 -14.31 -9.74
C LYS A 47 -9.60 -15.37 -10.27
N GLU A 48 -9.54 -15.67 -11.57
CA GLU A 48 -10.35 -16.72 -12.21
C GLU A 48 -10.03 -18.12 -11.65
N ASP A 49 -8.75 -18.45 -11.47
CA ASP A 49 -8.33 -19.73 -10.86
C ASP A 49 -8.78 -19.83 -9.39
N ALA A 50 -8.69 -18.73 -8.63
CA ALA A 50 -9.18 -18.68 -7.26
C ALA A 50 -10.71 -18.81 -7.16
N ALA A 51 -11.45 -18.24 -8.11
CA ALA A 51 -12.91 -18.36 -8.19
C ALA A 51 -13.36 -19.78 -8.60
N GLY A 52 -12.62 -20.42 -9.52
CA GLY A 52 -12.92 -21.77 -9.99
C GLY A 52 -12.66 -22.87 -8.96
N LYS A 53 -11.76 -22.64 -8.00
CA LYS A 53 -11.40 -23.65 -6.97
C LYS A 53 -12.37 -23.73 -5.78
N GLY A 54 -13.42 -22.91 -5.75
CA GLY A 54 -14.30 -22.80 -4.59
C GLY A 54 -13.55 -22.31 -3.35
N LYS A 55 -14.26 -21.82 -2.34
CA LYS A 55 -13.65 -21.39 -1.06
C LYS A 55 -13.13 -22.61 -0.26
N MET A 56 -12.21 -23.41 -0.81
CA MET A 56 -11.44 -24.33 -0.01
C MET A 56 -10.59 -23.50 0.94
N LYS A 57 -10.98 -23.56 2.21
CA LYS A 57 -10.47 -22.82 3.35
C LYS A 57 -8.96 -22.58 3.22
N LYS A 58 -8.58 -21.33 2.94
CA LYS A 58 -7.20 -20.82 3.09
C LYS A 58 -6.89 -20.73 4.59
N LYS A 59 -6.87 -21.88 5.25
CA LYS A 59 -6.47 -22.09 6.64
C LYS A 59 -5.27 -23.03 6.64
N GLU A 60 -4.34 -22.79 5.74
CA GLU A 60 -3.05 -23.47 5.72
C GLU A 60 -1.96 -22.41 5.83
N LYS A 61 -1.34 -22.43 7.01
CA LYS A 61 -0.06 -21.82 7.37
C LYS A 61 0.11 -20.38 6.86
N LYS A 62 -0.20 -19.41 7.74
CA LYS A 62 0.46 -18.09 7.74
C LYS A 62 1.98 -18.29 8.00
N THR A 63 2.68 -18.99 7.12
CA THR A 63 4.08 -18.65 6.85
C THR A 63 4.01 -17.21 6.38
N VAL A 64 4.74 -16.32 7.03
CA VAL A 64 4.96 -14.95 6.58
C VAL A 64 5.40 -15.09 5.12
N ASP A 65 4.47 -14.94 4.18
CA ASP A 65 4.79 -14.96 2.76
C ASP A 65 5.74 -13.77 2.60
N MET A 66 6.95 -14.01 2.11
CA MET A 66 7.99 -12.99 1.94
C MET A 66 7.61 -11.95 0.86
N MET A 67 6.33 -11.89 0.48
CA MET A 67 5.87 -11.12 -0.67
C MET A 67 4.49 -10.56 -0.38
N THR A 68 4.38 -9.25 -0.55
CA THR A 68 3.11 -8.52 -0.47
C THR A 68 2.10 -9.14 -1.46
N GLU A 69 0.89 -9.43 -0.97
CA GLU A 69 -0.13 -10.09 -1.79
C GLU A 69 -0.59 -9.18 -2.94
N ASP A 70 -0.65 -7.87 -2.67
CA ASP A 70 -0.96 -6.80 -3.61
C ASP A 70 0.33 -6.24 -4.24
N SER A 71 0.46 -6.40 -5.56
CA SER A 71 1.61 -5.89 -6.31
C SER A 71 1.51 -4.38 -6.57
N CYS A 72 0.32 -3.80 -6.45
CA CYS A 72 0.10 -2.37 -6.64
C CYS A 72 0.22 -1.58 -5.33
N PHE A 73 0.56 -2.24 -4.21
CA PHE A 73 0.69 -1.61 -2.90
C PHE A 73 1.54 -0.32 -2.93
N TRP A 74 2.70 -0.36 -3.59
CA TRP A 74 3.59 0.80 -3.68
C TRP A 74 3.00 1.96 -4.49
N ALA A 75 2.13 1.69 -5.46
CA ALA A 75 1.45 2.76 -6.19
C ALA A 75 0.47 3.52 -5.28
N ASP A 76 -0.22 2.82 -4.39
CA ASP A 76 -1.11 3.45 -3.40
C ASP A 76 -0.32 4.26 -2.36
N VAL A 77 0.87 3.80 -1.97
CA VAL A 77 1.79 4.53 -1.08
C VAL A 77 2.22 5.86 -1.73
N GLU A 78 2.63 5.83 -3.00
CA GLU A 78 3.05 7.03 -3.72
C GLU A 78 1.89 8.01 -3.95
N GLU A 79 0.68 7.51 -4.24
CA GLU A 79 -0.50 8.37 -4.34
C GLU A 79 -0.87 9.01 -2.98
N ALA A 80 -0.75 8.25 -1.89
CA ALA A 80 -0.96 8.76 -0.54
C ALA A 80 0.10 9.81 -0.16
N LEU A 81 1.37 9.63 -0.55
CA LEU A 81 2.42 10.65 -0.41
C LEU A 81 2.08 11.94 -1.16
N CYS A 82 1.63 11.83 -2.41
CA CYS A 82 1.16 12.98 -3.17
C CYS A 82 0.00 13.70 -2.46
N ALA A 83 -0.95 12.96 -1.91
CA ALA A 83 -2.06 13.53 -1.15
C ALA A 83 -1.60 14.27 0.12
N VAL A 84 -0.68 13.70 0.90
CA VAL A 84 -0.10 14.38 2.08
C VAL A 84 0.61 15.67 1.68
N ARG A 85 1.45 15.63 0.64
CA ARG A 85 2.17 16.80 0.15
C ARG A 85 1.22 17.90 -0.33
N LEU A 86 0.12 17.54 -0.98
CA LEU A 86 -0.93 18.48 -1.38
C LEU A 86 -1.57 19.17 -0.16
N LEU A 87 -1.88 18.41 0.90
CA LEU A 87 -2.42 18.97 2.15
C LEU A 87 -1.43 19.93 2.83
N LYS A 88 -0.14 19.59 2.81
CA LYS A 88 0.92 20.48 3.34
C LYS A 88 1.05 21.76 2.54
N GLN A 89 1.02 21.68 1.21
CA GLN A 89 1.22 22.84 0.33
C GLN A 89 0.04 23.81 0.35
N LYS A 90 -1.21 23.30 0.34
CA LYS A 90 -2.42 24.14 0.31
C LYS A 90 -2.86 24.64 1.70
N GLY A 91 -2.27 24.14 2.79
CA GLY A 91 -2.69 24.48 4.16
C GLY A 91 -4.17 24.14 4.41
N SER A 92 -4.80 24.76 5.42
CA SER A 92 -6.26 24.62 5.68
C SER A 92 -7.16 25.29 4.63
N GLY A 93 -6.64 25.63 3.44
CA GLY A 93 -7.41 26.21 2.35
C GLY A 93 -8.43 25.19 1.82
N GLY A 94 -9.68 25.34 2.26
CA GLY A 94 -10.79 24.47 1.89
C GLY A 94 -11.17 24.59 0.41
N GLY A 95 -10.61 23.70 -0.42
CA GLY A 95 -11.02 23.48 -1.81
C GLY A 95 -11.50 22.05 -2.04
N GLY A 96 -12.13 21.78 -3.19
CA GLY A 96 -12.62 20.44 -3.56
C GLY A 96 -11.52 19.37 -3.55
N GLU A 97 -10.35 19.67 -4.11
CA GLU A 97 -9.19 18.78 -4.13
C GLU A 97 -8.63 18.48 -2.72
N PHE A 98 -8.76 19.42 -1.78
CA PHE A 98 -8.30 19.24 -0.40
C PHE A 98 -9.17 18.21 0.33
N SER A 99 -10.48 18.27 0.14
CA SER A 99 -11.42 17.27 0.68
C SER A 99 -11.19 15.89 0.05
N GLU A 100 -10.94 15.85 -1.26
CA GLU A 100 -10.66 14.59 -1.96
C GLU A 100 -9.35 13.95 -1.48
N ALA A 101 -8.28 14.73 -1.32
CA ALA A 101 -7.01 14.25 -0.78
C ALA A 101 -7.16 13.69 0.64
N LYS A 102 -7.94 14.35 1.51
CA LYS A 102 -8.28 13.82 2.84
C LYS A 102 -8.99 12.48 2.76
N ASN A 103 -10.00 12.37 1.91
CA ASN A 103 -10.75 11.11 1.74
C ASN A 103 -9.84 9.98 1.24
N ARG A 104 -8.96 10.26 0.27
CA ARG A 104 -7.97 9.27 -0.21
C ARG A 104 -7.07 8.79 0.91
N LEU A 105 -6.57 9.68 1.77
CA LEU A 105 -5.75 9.31 2.92
C LEU A 105 -6.48 8.44 3.93
N VAL A 106 -7.75 8.76 4.25
CA VAL A 106 -8.56 7.94 5.16
C VAL A 106 -8.79 6.53 4.58
N VAL A 107 -9.10 6.45 3.29
CA VAL A 107 -9.27 5.15 2.60
C VAL A 107 -7.97 4.36 2.60
N PHE A 108 -6.84 5.00 2.27
CA PHE A 108 -5.53 4.36 2.27
C PHE A 108 -5.12 3.88 3.66
N GLN A 109 -5.38 4.68 4.69
CA GLN A 109 -5.07 4.31 6.07
C GLN A 109 -5.80 3.02 6.48
N ARG A 110 -7.09 2.90 6.18
CA ARG A 110 -7.86 1.69 6.43
C ARG A 110 -7.33 0.49 5.63
N TYR A 111 -6.98 0.71 4.37
CA TYR A 111 -6.37 -0.31 3.52
C TYR A 111 -5.06 -0.86 4.13
N VAL A 112 -4.18 0.02 4.62
CA VAL A 112 -2.92 -0.37 5.26
C VAL A 112 -3.16 -1.14 6.54
N MET A 113 -4.07 -0.67 7.41
CA MET A 113 -4.43 -1.38 8.65
C MET A 113 -4.87 -2.81 8.36
N GLU A 114 -5.81 -2.98 7.43
CA GLU A 114 -6.32 -4.30 7.02
C GLU A 114 -5.19 -5.19 6.47
N HIS A 115 -4.28 -4.64 5.68
CA HIS A 115 -3.16 -5.40 5.11
C HIS A 115 -2.16 -5.86 6.18
N ILE A 116 -1.85 -5.02 7.16
CA ILE A 116 -0.94 -5.36 8.26
C ILE A 116 -1.58 -6.43 9.16
N GLU A 117 -2.85 -6.28 9.54
CA GLU A 117 -3.58 -7.23 10.38
C GLU A 117 -3.72 -8.61 9.71
N ASN A 118 -3.93 -8.64 8.40
CA ASN A 118 -4.03 -9.87 7.63
C ASN A 118 -2.67 -10.51 7.29
N PHE A 119 -1.54 -9.87 7.65
CA PHE A 119 -0.19 -10.27 7.23
C PHE A 119 -0.05 -10.35 5.70
N ALA A 120 -0.73 -9.45 4.99
CA ALA A 120 -0.74 -9.40 3.51
C ALA A 120 0.39 -8.55 2.91
N VAL A 121 1.23 -7.95 3.76
CA VAL A 121 2.37 -7.09 3.39
C VAL A 121 3.67 -7.62 3.98
N ASP A 122 4.78 -7.49 3.24
CA ASP A 122 6.11 -7.83 3.77
C ASP A 122 6.57 -6.80 4.81
N SER A 123 7.43 -7.24 5.71
CA SER A 123 8.22 -6.40 6.60
C SER A 123 9.12 -5.36 5.95
N GLU A 124 9.43 -5.47 4.65
CA GLU A 124 10.21 -4.47 3.91
C GLU A 124 9.54 -3.08 3.90
N ILE A 125 8.21 -3.02 4.04
CA ILE A 125 7.51 -1.73 4.13
C ILE A 125 7.96 -0.90 5.34
N PHE A 126 8.49 -1.57 6.38
CA PHE A 126 8.91 -0.94 7.63
C PHE A 126 10.40 -0.59 7.68
N LEU A 127 11.13 -0.75 6.58
CA LEU A 127 12.50 -0.25 6.47
C LEU A 127 12.51 1.27 6.63
N GLY A 128 13.48 1.81 7.40
CA GLY A 128 13.45 3.21 7.83
C GLY A 128 13.46 4.26 6.70
N GLU A 129 13.99 3.88 5.53
CA GLU A 129 14.06 4.70 4.31
C GLU A 129 12.99 4.34 3.26
N SER A 130 12.04 3.47 3.59
CA SER A 130 10.97 3.10 2.67
C SER A 130 10.03 4.29 2.40
N SER A 131 9.46 4.37 1.19
CA SER A 131 8.43 5.36 0.87
C SER A 131 7.24 5.30 1.85
N PHE A 132 6.93 4.12 2.39
CA PHE A 132 5.89 3.95 3.40
C PHE A 132 6.25 4.61 4.73
N MET A 133 7.49 4.47 5.19
CA MET A 133 7.95 5.14 6.42
C MET A 133 8.06 6.65 6.26
N VAL A 134 8.43 7.12 5.06
CA VAL A 134 8.37 8.54 4.71
C VAL A 134 6.92 9.03 4.76
N TRP A 135 6.00 8.33 4.11
CA TRP A 135 4.56 8.63 4.16
C TRP A 135 4.04 8.69 5.59
N TRP A 136 4.40 7.70 6.42
CA TRP A 136 3.95 7.63 7.80
C TRP A 136 4.39 8.85 8.62
N LYS A 137 5.66 9.26 8.51
CA LYS A 137 6.18 10.47 9.16
C LYS A 137 5.42 11.72 8.69
N GLU A 138 5.24 11.86 7.38
CA GLU A 138 4.54 13.01 6.82
C GLU A 138 3.04 13.03 7.16
N PHE A 139 2.40 11.86 7.24
CA PHE A 139 0.99 11.70 7.60
C PHE A 139 0.74 12.12 9.04
N GLN A 140 1.63 11.77 9.98
CA GLN A 140 1.52 12.18 11.39
C GLN A 140 1.47 13.70 11.55
N GLU A 141 2.19 14.45 10.72
CA GLU A 141 2.17 15.92 10.74
C GLU A 141 0.81 16.50 10.27
N VAL A 142 0.13 15.82 9.33
CA VAL A 142 -1.16 16.27 8.79
C VAL A 142 -2.37 15.57 9.42
N ALA A 143 -2.18 14.57 10.29
CA ALA A 143 -3.25 13.78 10.89
C ALA A 143 -4.27 14.65 11.66
N GLY A 144 -3.80 15.72 12.30
CA GLY A 144 -4.67 16.72 12.96
C GLY A 144 -5.57 17.48 11.98
N ILE A 145 -5.11 17.70 10.74
CA ILE A 145 -5.87 18.38 9.68
C ILE A 145 -6.90 17.43 9.05
N VAL A 146 -6.55 16.15 8.91
CA VAL A 146 -7.43 15.11 8.36
C VAL A 146 -8.58 14.78 9.33
N GLY A 147 -8.42 15.05 10.63
CA GLY A 147 -9.39 14.66 11.66
C GLY A 147 -9.35 13.17 11.98
N SER A 148 -8.27 12.48 11.57
CA SER A 148 -8.06 11.05 11.71
C SER A 148 -7.21 10.70 12.94
N GLY A 149 -7.20 11.54 13.97
CA GLY A 149 -6.34 11.39 15.15
C GLY A 149 -6.46 10.01 15.81
N SER A 150 -7.69 9.53 16.05
CA SER A 150 -7.93 8.21 16.66
C SER A 150 -7.47 7.06 15.76
N SER A 151 -7.79 7.12 14.46
CA SER A 151 -7.37 6.12 13.47
C SER A 151 -5.83 6.09 13.31
N SER A 152 -5.17 7.26 13.43
CA SER A 152 -3.71 7.36 13.39
C SER A 152 -3.05 6.71 14.60
N LEU A 153 -3.69 6.75 15.77
CA LEU A 153 -3.20 6.07 16.96
C LEU A 153 -3.38 4.55 16.83
N GLU A 154 -4.53 4.09 16.33
CA GLU A 154 -4.77 2.66 16.07
C GLU A 154 -3.74 2.09 15.09
N LEU A 155 -3.48 2.76 13.95
CA LEU A 155 -2.45 2.32 13.01
C LEU A 155 -1.05 2.32 13.66
N ALA A 156 -0.73 3.30 14.52
CA ALA A 156 0.53 3.33 15.25
C ALA A 156 0.67 2.12 16.20
N GLU A 157 -0.40 1.75 16.90
CA GLU A 157 -0.44 0.60 17.80
C GLU A 157 -0.35 -0.72 17.02
N THR A 158 -1.06 -0.84 15.90
CA THR A 158 -1.01 -2.00 14.99
C THR A 158 0.39 -2.19 14.43
N ILE A 159 1.05 -1.12 14.00
CA ILE A 159 2.45 -1.15 13.56
C ILE A 159 3.37 -1.54 14.74
N ALA A 160 3.19 -0.93 15.93
CA ALA A 160 4.03 -1.16 17.10
C ALA A 160 3.93 -2.58 17.68
N SER A 161 2.74 -3.18 17.61
CA SER A 161 2.45 -4.53 18.07
C SER A 161 2.94 -5.61 17.11
N TRP A 162 3.33 -5.24 15.88
CA TRP A 162 3.69 -6.20 14.85
C TRP A 162 4.98 -6.98 15.21
N PRO A 163 5.00 -8.32 15.11
CA PRO A 163 6.08 -9.16 15.67
C PRO A 163 7.49 -8.82 15.17
N ARG A 164 7.62 -8.37 13.91
CA ARG A 164 8.93 -8.02 13.31
C ARG A 164 9.30 -6.54 13.47
N TRP A 165 8.39 -5.68 13.93
CA TRP A 165 8.64 -4.24 14.13
C TRP A 165 9.74 -3.96 15.16
N ARG A 166 9.79 -4.74 16.25
CA ARG A 166 10.83 -4.60 17.30
C ARG A 166 12.26 -4.88 16.82
N ARG A 167 12.45 -5.49 15.64
CA ARG A 167 13.77 -5.82 15.10
C ARG A 167 14.47 -4.61 14.46
N TRP A 168 13.73 -3.59 14.01
CA TRP A 168 14.24 -2.46 13.21
C TRP A 168 14.34 -1.13 13.99
N ARG A 169 14.22 -1.19 15.33
CA ARG A 169 14.31 -0.02 16.24
C ARG A 169 15.70 0.14 16.87
N ARG A 170 16.72 -0.57 16.36
CA ARG A 170 18.09 -0.56 16.86
C ARG A 170 19.04 0.07 15.85
#